data_AF-A0A2C9A8E4-F1
#
_entry.id   AF-A0A2C9A8E4-F1
#
_cell.length_a   1.000
_cell.length_b   1.000
_cell.length_c   1.000
_cell.angle_alpha   90.00
_cell.angle_beta   90.00
_cell.angle_gamma   90.00
#
_symmetry.space_group_name_H-M   'P 1'
#
loop_
_entity.id
_entity.type
_entity.pdbx_description
1 polymer ?
#
loop_
_entity_poly.entity_id
_entity_poly.type
_entity_poly.pdbx_seq_one_letter_code
_entity_poly.pdbx_strand_id
1 'polypeptide(L)'
;MKPHALLFPVLLSFALLTACGDDDSFIPKVPELPGEVADMDELKEFECNDDLMGEKVYVRDLETDYECDGDHWFETIDTGKSSSSSKKTSSSSAKSSSSAESSPSEKSSSSAESSSSGKSNSSETSVSSSAKSSSSYTTPLLSHCDIGTDENCFKDARDGQTYRTVKIGNQVWMRDNLNFRTGSSSCYNDDTSFCTKYGLLYTWATALDSVGVFSTNSKGCGYNALSCRPVSPTYGICPDGWRIPSTIDWSILFGKVGGKDVAGKALKSASDWLNDGNGTDEASFTALPGGRFEEGIFYLIGNDASFWASNPNTTTYVKLVDYVAMSDDLDKAADYQTEPYNKRYIRCIKIDTAQTASSSSITSKSSSSEYTPYDHQSDLFADSLNSGAYKKFTDIRNGRSYYYLTINAKDGDEDVSVTVMAENLNIGIDVPGTEDQSDDENIERYCYNDDTTNCDKYGSLYQWAEMMQLPSRCNVDACEDLIEENHRGICPEGWHVMTYDEYVIVLTANKEEKNIRAISFGGDNLTGYSLIGAGHNRNHQFADLDNMTFWFYPENGTMSEPSAFSGYQLKSSAGMDFTSSRKSYANSVRCVKD
;
A
#
# COMPACT_ATOMS: atom_id res chain seq x y z
N MET A 1 -96.68 21.13 -22.02
CA MET A 1 -97.15 22.01 -20.92
C MET A 1 -95.93 22.60 -20.23
N LYS A 2 -95.91 23.90 -19.89
CA LYS A 2 -94.94 24.45 -18.92
C LYS A 2 -95.37 24.04 -17.49
N PRO A 3 -94.44 24.01 -16.52
CA PRO A 3 -94.31 25.19 -15.66
C PRO A 3 -92.90 25.81 -15.63
N HIS A 4 -92.89 27.13 -15.46
CA HIS A 4 -91.82 27.93 -14.84
C HIS A 4 -91.92 27.80 -13.30
N ALA A 5 -90.97 28.19 -12.43
CA ALA A 5 -89.54 28.54 -12.49
C ALA A 5 -89.09 28.80 -11.01
N LEU A 6 -87.98 29.55 -10.80
CA LEU A 6 -87.56 30.20 -9.53
C LEU A 6 -86.89 29.25 -8.51
N LEU A 7 -85.83 29.59 -7.74
CA LEU A 7 -85.03 30.82 -7.52
C LEU A 7 -83.61 30.37 -7.07
N PHE A 8 -82.50 30.85 -7.65
CA PHE A 8 -81.59 31.91 -7.10
C PHE A 8 -80.47 31.39 -6.14
N PRO A 9 -79.37 32.13 -5.88
CA PRO A 9 -78.12 31.84 -6.60
C PRO A 9 -76.83 31.90 -5.72
N VAL A 10 -75.67 31.75 -6.35
CA VAL A 10 -74.41 32.36 -5.85
C VAL A 10 -73.78 33.19 -6.98
N LEU A 11 -73.69 34.50 -6.76
CA LEU A 11 -72.83 35.46 -7.49
C LEU A 11 -71.44 35.48 -6.80
N LEU A 12 -70.35 36.08 -7.30
CA LEU A 12 -70.23 37.27 -8.15
C LEU A 12 -68.89 37.34 -8.91
N SER A 13 -68.86 38.23 -9.89
CA SER A 13 -67.83 38.49 -10.92
C SER A 13 -66.44 38.98 -10.48
N PHE A 14 -65.48 38.73 -11.38
CA PHE A 14 -64.39 39.60 -11.86
C PHE A 14 -64.16 40.98 -11.20
N ALA A 15 -62.89 41.23 -10.83
CA ALA A 15 -62.15 42.46 -11.17
C ALA A 15 -60.62 42.20 -11.14
N LEU A 16 -59.85 42.82 -12.04
CA LEU A 16 -58.38 42.76 -12.01
C LEU A 16 -57.80 43.68 -10.93
N LEU A 17 -56.63 43.33 -10.39
CA LEU A 17 -55.52 44.28 -10.17
C LEU A 17 -54.18 43.54 -10.01
N THR A 18 -53.14 44.15 -10.58
CA THR A 18 -51.76 43.69 -10.80
C THR A 18 -50.91 43.42 -9.55
N ALA A 19 -50.07 42.37 -9.61
CA ALA A 19 -48.74 42.29 -8.98
C ALA A 19 -47.86 41.26 -9.74
N CYS A 20 -46.54 41.43 -9.73
CA CYS A 20 -45.59 40.85 -10.70
C CYS A 20 -45.22 39.36 -10.48
N GLY A 21 -44.71 38.71 -11.54
CA GLY A 21 -44.09 37.39 -11.50
C GLY A 21 -43.90 36.80 -12.88
N ASP A 22 -42.80 37.17 -13.55
CA ASP A 22 -42.27 36.55 -14.78
C ASP A 22 -41.82 35.08 -14.47
N ASP A 23 -41.59 34.14 -15.40
CA ASP A 23 -41.45 34.18 -16.87
C ASP A 23 -41.83 32.82 -17.49
N ASP A 24 -41.86 32.72 -18.83
CA ASP A 24 -42.24 31.51 -19.60
C ASP A 24 -41.38 30.26 -19.35
N SER A 25 -42.00 29.07 -19.36
CA SER A 25 -41.32 27.80 -19.68
C SER A 25 -41.81 27.23 -21.02
N PHE A 26 -41.09 27.60 -22.08
CA PHE A 26 -41.05 26.81 -23.32
C PHE A 26 -40.70 25.35 -22.96
N ILE A 27 -41.54 24.40 -23.36
CA ILE A 27 -41.17 22.98 -23.37
C ILE A 27 -40.48 22.70 -24.71
N PRO A 28 -39.16 22.43 -24.74
CA PRO A 28 -38.51 21.96 -25.95
C PRO A 28 -39.01 20.54 -26.24
N LYS A 29 -39.21 20.22 -27.52
CA LYS A 29 -39.28 18.80 -27.90
C LYS A 29 -37.88 18.22 -27.79
N VAL A 30 -37.68 17.32 -26.84
CA VAL A 30 -36.48 16.47 -26.79
C VAL A 30 -36.42 15.65 -28.09
N PRO A 31 -35.28 15.62 -28.81
CA PRO A 31 -35.11 14.71 -29.94
C PRO A 31 -35.22 13.25 -29.48
N GLU A 32 -35.96 12.42 -30.22
CA GLU A 32 -35.88 10.96 -30.01
C GLU A 32 -34.46 10.49 -30.36
N LEU A 33 -33.85 9.70 -29.45
CA LEU A 33 -32.53 9.12 -29.64
C LEU A 33 -32.52 8.22 -30.90
N PRO A 34 -31.62 8.44 -31.87
CA PRO A 34 -31.48 7.56 -33.02
C PRO A 34 -30.80 6.25 -32.60
N GLY A 35 -31.32 5.09 -33.04
CA GLY A 35 -30.68 3.80 -32.77
C GLY A 35 -29.38 3.55 -33.55
N GLU A 36 -28.97 4.47 -34.43
CA GLU A 36 -27.75 4.35 -35.26
C GLU A 36 -27.21 5.75 -35.63
N VAL A 37 -25.92 5.98 -35.39
CA VAL A 37 -25.18 7.22 -35.75
C VAL A 37 -23.94 6.90 -36.60
N ALA A 38 -23.36 7.91 -37.24
CA ALA A 38 -22.17 7.77 -38.08
C ALA A 38 -20.93 7.52 -37.22
N ASP A 39 -20.67 8.41 -36.28
CA ASP A 39 -19.44 8.45 -35.51
C ASP A 39 -19.68 8.84 -34.04
N MET A 40 -18.59 8.84 -33.27
CA MET A 40 -18.59 9.11 -31.84
C MET A 40 -18.79 10.60 -31.50
N ASP A 41 -18.68 11.51 -32.47
CA ASP A 41 -18.98 12.93 -32.25
C ASP A 41 -20.47 13.21 -32.50
N GLU A 42 -21.12 12.52 -33.44
CA GLU A 42 -22.59 12.50 -33.58
C GLU A 42 -23.27 11.87 -32.35
N LEU A 43 -22.70 10.81 -31.75
CA LEU A 43 -23.24 10.23 -30.50
C LEU A 43 -23.20 11.23 -29.32
N LYS A 44 -22.14 12.04 -29.22
CA LYS A 44 -21.97 13.03 -28.14
C LYS A 44 -22.94 14.21 -28.21
N GLU A 45 -23.62 14.43 -29.34
CA GLU A 45 -24.72 15.41 -29.41
C GLU A 45 -25.95 14.97 -28.58
N PHE A 46 -26.02 13.68 -28.22
CA PHE A 46 -27.01 13.10 -27.31
C PHE A 46 -26.34 12.81 -25.96
N GLU A 47 -26.39 13.78 -25.04
CA GLU A 47 -25.85 13.63 -23.68
C GLU A 47 -26.47 12.40 -22.98
N CYS A 48 -25.65 11.40 -22.66
CA CYS A 48 -26.06 10.29 -21.80
C CYS A 48 -26.41 10.85 -20.41
N ASN A 49 -27.59 10.46 -19.91
CA ASN A 49 -28.15 10.90 -18.64
C ASN A 49 -29.11 9.80 -18.11
N ASP A 50 -29.60 9.95 -16.87
CA ASP A 50 -30.55 9.02 -16.24
C ASP A 50 -31.78 8.66 -17.10
N ASP A 51 -32.29 9.56 -17.96
CA ASP A 51 -33.44 9.30 -18.83
C ASP A 51 -33.10 8.40 -20.05
N LEU A 52 -31.81 8.23 -20.37
CA LEU A 52 -31.30 7.39 -21.46
C LEU A 52 -30.53 6.15 -20.97
N MET A 53 -30.42 5.93 -19.65
CA MET A 53 -29.68 4.82 -19.07
C MET A 53 -30.20 3.46 -19.59
N GLY A 54 -29.32 2.65 -20.17
CA GLY A 54 -29.60 1.35 -20.78
C GLY A 54 -30.09 1.40 -22.24
N GLU A 55 -30.29 2.58 -22.82
CA GLU A 55 -30.52 2.71 -24.26
C GLU A 55 -29.23 2.42 -25.04
N LYS A 56 -29.37 1.88 -26.26
CA LYS A 56 -28.27 1.44 -27.12
C LYS A 56 -28.28 2.14 -28.48
N VAL A 57 -27.10 2.54 -28.96
CA VAL A 57 -26.89 3.19 -30.26
C VAL A 57 -25.72 2.55 -30.99
N TYR A 58 -25.95 2.10 -32.24
CA TYR A 58 -24.89 1.58 -33.09
C TYR A 58 -24.06 2.71 -33.71
N VAL A 59 -22.73 2.65 -33.60
CA VAL A 59 -21.81 3.66 -34.17
C VAL A 59 -21.14 3.06 -35.41
N ARG A 60 -21.58 3.48 -36.61
CA ARG A 60 -21.16 2.88 -37.89
C ARG A 60 -19.65 2.84 -38.09
N ASP A 61 -18.95 3.95 -37.84
CA ASP A 61 -17.51 4.07 -38.11
C ASP A 61 -16.64 3.21 -37.16
N LEU A 62 -17.23 2.70 -36.07
CA LEU A 62 -16.60 1.80 -35.10
C LEU A 62 -17.17 0.36 -35.17
N GLU A 63 -18.15 0.13 -36.04
CA GLU A 63 -18.88 -1.13 -36.24
C GLU A 63 -19.46 -1.79 -34.96
N THR A 64 -19.67 -1.03 -33.88
CA THR A 64 -19.98 -1.54 -32.52
C THR A 64 -21.14 -0.77 -31.86
N ASP A 65 -21.82 -1.41 -30.90
CA ASP A 65 -22.97 -0.86 -30.15
C ASP A 65 -22.51 -0.18 -28.86
N TYR A 66 -22.92 1.07 -28.62
CA TYR A 66 -22.69 1.79 -27.37
C TYR A 66 -23.97 1.84 -26.52
N GLU A 67 -23.84 1.70 -25.19
CA GLU A 67 -24.93 1.80 -24.21
C GLU A 67 -24.66 2.95 -23.24
N CYS A 68 -25.71 3.60 -22.73
CA CYS A 68 -25.58 4.70 -21.77
C CYS A 68 -25.67 4.17 -20.33
N ASP A 69 -24.70 4.50 -19.46
CA ASP A 69 -24.69 4.06 -18.05
C ASP A 69 -25.44 4.99 -17.08
N GLY A 70 -25.92 6.14 -17.58
CA GLY A 70 -26.54 7.22 -16.80
C GLY A 70 -25.72 8.51 -16.76
N ASP A 71 -24.42 8.46 -17.08
CA ASP A 71 -23.54 9.64 -17.24
C ASP A 71 -22.72 9.61 -18.56
N HIS A 72 -22.36 8.42 -19.06
CA HIS A 72 -21.48 8.22 -20.22
C HIS A 72 -21.93 7.08 -21.15
N TRP A 73 -21.60 7.21 -22.44
CA TRP A 73 -21.72 6.14 -23.43
C TRP A 73 -20.50 5.20 -23.38
N PHE A 74 -20.73 3.89 -23.20
CA PHE A 74 -19.71 2.84 -23.14
C PHE A 74 -19.93 1.75 -24.20
N GLU A 75 -18.85 1.14 -24.68
CA GLU A 75 -18.93 0.11 -25.74
C GLU A 75 -19.47 -1.22 -25.18
N THR A 76 -20.38 -1.87 -25.92
CA THR A 76 -20.99 -3.14 -25.52
C THR A 76 -20.48 -4.32 -26.36
N ILE A 77 -19.93 -5.30 -25.65
CA ILE A 77 -19.42 -6.54 -26.25
C ILE A 77 -20.60 -7.50 -26.47
N ASP A 78 -21.13 -7.56 -27.69
CA ASP A 78 -22.30 -8.41 -28.00
C ASP A 78 -21.97 -9.91 -27.90
N THR A 79 -22.43 -10.55 -26.82
CA THR A 79 -22.22 -11.98 -26.52
C THR A 79 -23.26 -12.86 -27.23
N GLY A 80 -23.31 -12.75 -28.57
CA GLY A 80 -24.44 -13.19 -29.39
C GLY A 80 -24.29 -14.47 -30.23
N LYS A 81 -24.19 -15.68 -29.61
CA LYS A 81 -25.06 -16.85 -29.92
C LYS A 81 -24.67 -18.19 -29.28
N SER A 82 -25.65 -18.79 -28.60
CA SER A 82 -25.58 -20.15 -28.06
C SER A 82 -25.75 -21.23 -29.15
N SER A 83 -25.09 -22.39 -28.95
CA SER A 83 -25.64 -23.68 -29.40
C SER A 83 -25.87 -24.59 -28.19
N SER A 84 -27.13 -24.94 -27.95
CA SER A 84 -27.57 -25.69 -26.77
C SER A 84 -27.23 -27.18 -26.87
N SER A 85 -26.77 -27.79 -25.77
CA SER A 85 -27.10 -29.20 -25.49
C SER A 85 -27.29 -29.47 -24.00
N SER A 86 -28.55 -29.66 -23.61
CA SER A 86 -28.97 -29.96 -22.24
C SER A 86 -28.59 -31.39 -21.84
N LYS A 87 -28.20 -31.61 -20.58
CA LYS A 87 -28.39 -32.93 -19.94
C LYS A 87 -28.66 -32.81 -18.44
N LYS A 88 -29.87 -33.23 -18.05
CA LYS A 88 -30.27 -33.52 -16.66
C LYS A 88 -30.02 -34.99 -16.35
N THR A 89 -29.54 -35.26 -15.14
CA THR A 89 -29.78 -36.49 -14.32
C THR A 89 -29.39 -36.10 -12.89
N SER A 90 -30.22 -36.10 -11.83
CA SER A 90 -31.15 -37.10 -11.25
C SER A 90 -30.46 -38.45 -10.95
N SER A 91 -30.52 -39.02 -9.74
CA SER A 91 -31.20 -38.64 -8.48
C SER A 91 -30.82 -39.61 -7.33
N SER A 92 -31.25 -39.30 -6.08
CA SER A 92 -31.62 -40.26 -5.00
C SER A 92 -30.55 -41.23 -4.46
N SER A 93 -30.46 -41.71 -3.20
CA SER A 93 -31.19 -41.65 -1.91
C SER A 93 -30.56 -42.78 -1.05
N ALA A 94 -30.66 -42.93 0.28
CA ALA A 94 -31.07 -42.11 1.43
C ALA A 94 -30.79 -42.91 2.75
N LYS A 95 -30.87 -42.25 3.92
CA LYS A 95 -31.19 -42.81 5.27
C LYS A 95 -30.12 -43.71 5.98
N SER A 96 -30.02 -43.75 7.32
CA SER A 96 -30.77 -43.06 8.41
C SER A 96 -30.13 -43.23 9.81
N SER A 97 -30.51 -42.34 10.76
CA SER A 97 -30.71 -42.57 12.23
C SER A 97 -29.53 -43.03 13.11
N SER A 98 -29.44 -42.79 14.43
CA SER A 98 -30.00 -41.84 15.43
C SER A 98 -29.24 -42.10 16.77
N SER A 99 -29.43 -41.50 17.95
CA SER A 99 -30.48 -40.65 18.57
C SER A 99 -29.82 -39.62 19.54
N ALA A 100 -30.59 -39.05 20.48
CA ALA A 100 -30.13 -38.19 21.58
C ALA A 100 -30.88 -38.52 22.90
N GLU A 101 -30.44 -37.92 24.03
CA GLU A 101 -31.18 -37.53 25.28
C GLU A 101 -30.17 -37.37 26.45
N SER A 102 -30.36 -36.58 27.52
CA SER A 102 -31.41 -35.62 27.93
C SER A 102 -30.89 -34.68 29.05
N SER A 103 -31.59 -33.56 29.31
CA SER A 103 -31.42 -32.70 30.52
C SER A 103 -32.54 -32.98 31.56
N PRO A 104 -32.52 -32.41 32.79
CA PRO A 104 -33.14 -31.08 32.99
C PRO A 104 -32.58 -30.19 34.13
N SER A 105 -33.19 -28.99 34.21
CA SER A 105 -32.92 -27.77 35.01
C SER A 105 -33.21 -27.81 36.53
N GLU A 106 -32.76 -26.77 37.27
CA GLU A 106 -33.65 -25.91 38.09
C GLU A 106 -33.02 -24.56 38.55
N LYS A 107 -33.84 -23.65 39.14
CA LYS A 107 -33.53 -22.23 39.48
C LYS A 107 -33.91 -21.86 40.93
N SER A 108 -33.17 -20.96 41.57
CA SER A 108 -33.58 -19.88 42.53
C SER A 108 -32.35 -19.43 43.36
N SER A 109 -31.96 -18.16 43.60
CA SER A 109 -32.60 -16.85 43.87
C SER A 109 -32.86 -16.55 45.36
N SER A 110 -32.06 -15.65 45.97
CA SER A 110 -32.49 -14.73 47.04
C SER A 110 -31.48 -13.60 47.28
N SER A 111 -31.96 -12.47 47.79
CA SER A 111 -31.25 -11.20 48.01
C SER A 111 -31.42 -10.68 49.45
N ALA A 112 -30.96 -9.44 49.72
CA ALA A 112 -31.10 -8.61 50.95
C ALA A 112 -29.86 -8.64 51.90
N GLU A 113 -29.13 -7.52 52.06
CA GLU A 113 -29.32 -6.39 53.03
C GLU A 113 -28.43 -6.57 54.31
N SER A 114 -27.98 -5.56 55.06
CA SER A 114 -27.98 -4.08 54.91
C SER A 114 -27.00 -3.38 55.90
N SER A 115 -26.53 -2.18 55.51
CA SER A 115 -26.20 -0.98 56.33
C SER A 115 -25.38 -1.01 57.66
N SER A 116 -24.34 -0.17 57.73
CA SER A 116 -24.12 0.91 58.75
C SER A 116 -22.76 1.61 58.49
N SER A 117 -22.69 2.88 58.05
CA SER A 117 -22.89 4.17 58.74
C SER A 117 -21.87 4.51 59.84
N GLY A 118 -21.01 5.54 59.67
CA GLY A 118 -19.95 5.80 60.67
C GLY A 118 -19.00 7.02 60.57
N LYS A 119 -19.46 8.20 60.15
CA LYS A 119 -18.89 9.54 60.49
C LYS A 119 -17.41 9.90 60.21
N SER A 120 -17.29 10.93 59.36
CA SER A 120 -16.28 12.00 59.34
C SER A 120 -15.70 12.46 60.69
N ASN A 121 -14.46 12.98 60.66
CA ASN A 121 -14.12 14.17 61.44
C ASN A 121 -13.17 15.11 60.67
N SER A 122 -13.27 16.41 60.95
CA SER A 122 -12.66 17.52 60.20
C SER A 122 -11.66 18.31 61.03
N SER A 123 -10.66 18.95 60.40
CA SER A 123 -10.12 20.22 60.88
C SER A 123 -9.37 21.02 59.80
N GLU A 124 -9.60 22.33 59.83
CA GLU A 124 -9.00 23.40 59.02
C GLU A 124 -7.60 23.77 59.61
N THR A 125 -6.66 24.48 58.96
CA THR A 125 -6.76 25.93 58.61
C THR A 125 -5.58 26.46 57.75
N SER A 126 -5.92 27.31 56.79
CA SER A 126 -5.26 28.56 56.28
C SER A 126 -3.79 28.97 56.59
N VAL A 127 -3.03 29.22 55.51
CA VAL A 127 -2.06 30.34 55.18
C VAL A 127 -1.33 31.14 56.30
N SER A 128 -0.03 31.48 56.20
CA SER A 128 0.52 32.42 55.18
C SER A 128 2.06 32.59 55.16
N SER A 129 2.62 32.81 53.95
CA SER A 129 3.78 33.66 53.57
C SER A 129 5.11 33.69 54.38
N SER A 130 6.24 33.45 53.69
CA SER A 130 7.19 34.53 53.28
C SER A 130 8.37 34.07 52.39
N ALA A 131 8.32 34.51 51.12
CA ALA A 131 9.39 34.78 50.15
C ALA A 131 10.80 34.12 50.26
N LYS A 132 11.21 33.44 49.17
CA LYS A 132 12.50 33.75 48.51
C LYS A 132 12.49 33.43 47.01
N SER A 133 12.93 34.42 46.24
CA SER A 133 13.29 34.41 44.81
C SER A 133 12.31 33.77 43.81
N SER A 134 11.53 34.62 43.14
CA SER A 134 11.05 34.32 41.80
C SER A 134 12.25 34.14 40.86
N SER A 135 12.43 32.95 40.31
CA SER A 135 13.15 32.75 39.05
C SER A 135 12.15 32.17 38.05
N SER A 136 11.95 32.88 36.95
CA SER A 136 11.10 32.46 35.85
C SER A 136 11.51 31.08 35.34
N TYR A 137 10.65 30.08 35.55
CA TYR A 137 10.65 28.91 34.69
C TYR A 137 10.03 29.32 33.36
N THR A 138 10.84 30.01 32.55
CA THR A 138 10.66 30.05 31.11
C THR A 138 10.59 28.60 30.66
N THR A 139 9.42 28.17 30.18
CA THR A 139 9.28 26.88 29.49
C THR A 139 10.37 26.81 28.43
N PRO A 140 11.21 25.76 28.40
CA PRO A 140 12.24 25.66 27.38
C PRO A 140 11.58 25.72 26.01
N LEU A 141 11.87 26.79 25.27
CA LEU A 141 11.63 26.86 23.83
C LEU A 141 12.18 25.59 23.19
N LEU A 142 11.53 25.14 22.12
CA LEU A 142 11.98 24.01 21.29
C LEU A 142 13.50 24.14 21.10
N SER A 143 14.27 23.26 21.75
CA SER A 143 15.70 23.51 21.97
C SER A 143 16.40 23.62 20.62
N HIS A 144 16.84 24.82 20.27
CA HIS A 144 17.60 25.07 19.04
C HIS A 144 18.78 24.09 19.03
N CYS A 145 18.88 23.26 17.99
CA CYS A 145 20.03 22.39 17.83
C CYS A 145 21.11 23.14 17.06
N ASP A 146 22.31 23.14 17.60
CA ASP A 146 23.41 23.93 17.06
C ASP A 146 24.23 23.08 16.08
N ILE A 147 24.15 23.46 14.80
CA ILE A 147 24.81 22.78 13.67
C ILE A 147 26.32 23.03 13.77
N GLY A 148 26.99 22.15 14.50
CA GLY A 148 28.40 22.26 14.86
C GLY A 148 28.73 21.59 16.20
N THR A 149 27.74 21.41 17.09
CA THR A 149 27.88 20.63 18.33
C THR A 149 26.97 19.40 18.35
N ASP A 150 25.82 19.46 17.66
CA ASP A 150 24.80 18.42 17.73
C ASP A 150 24.83 17.54 16.47
N GLU A 151 25.31 16.31 16.59
CA GLU A 151 25.34 15.32 15.48
C GLU A 151 23.94 14.95 14.95
N ASN A 152 22.91 15.24 15.73
CA ASN A 152 21.49 14.96 15.46
C ASN A 152 20.71 16.23 15.07
N CYS A 153 21.30 17.09 14.24
CA CYS A 153 20.71 18.34 13.77
C CYS A 153 20.85 18.52 12.26
N PHE A 154 19.82 19.08 11.64
CA PHE A 154 19.75 19.36 10.21
C PHE A 154 19.32 20.82 9.97
N LYS A 155 19.88 21.47 8.94
CA LYS A 155 19.44 22.79 8.47
C LYS A 155 18.73 22.67 7.14
N ASP A 156 17.50 23.17 7.07
CA ASP A 156 16.87 23.42 5.78
C ASP A 156 17.51 24.68 5.15
N ALA A 157 18.09 24.51 3.96
CA ALA A 157 18.76 25.60 3.25
C ALA A 157 17.77 26.63 2.66
N ARG A 158 16.48 26.27 2.55
CA ARG A 158 15.46 27.06 1.86
C ARG A 158 14.93 28.22 2.72
N ASP A 159 14.82 28.02 4.02
CA ASP A 159 14.36 29.02 5.01
C ASP A 159 15.36 29.26 6.16
N GLY A 160 16.38 28.41 6.29
CA GLY A 160 17.37 28.46 7.37
C GLY A 160 16.92 27.83 8.69
N GLN A 161 15.73 27.20 8.73
CA GLN A 161 15.19 26.53 9.92
C GLN A 161 16.03 25.31 10.28
N THR A 162 16.28 25.13 11.58
CA THR A 162 16.98 23.97 12.13
C THR A 162 15.95 22.94 12.63
N TYR A 163 16.22 21.67 12.37
CA TYR A 163 15.39 20.53 12.75
C TYR A 163 16.25 19.47 13.45
N ARG A 164 15.78 18.94 14.58
CA ARG A 164 16.42 17.83 15.29
C ARG A 164 16.10 16.53 14.56
N THR A 165 17.01 15.57 14.59
CA THR A 165 16.89 14.28 13.92
C THR A 165 17.06 13.13 14.92
N VAL A 166 16.60 11.94 14.56
CA VAL A 166 16.78 10.73 15.37
C VAL A 166 16.97 9.51 14.46
N LYS A 167 17.89 8.61 14.81
CA LYS A 167 18.05 7.32 14.13
C LYS A 167 17.27 6.25 14.90
N ILE A 168 16.28 5.62 14.27
CA ILE A 168 15.47 4.55 14.84
C ILE A 168 15.63 3.32 13.94
N GLY A 169 16.29 2.29 14.46
CA GLY A 169 16.80 1.19 13.62
C GLY A 169 17.74 1.74 12.53
N ASN A 170 17.40 1.49 11.27
CA ASN A 170 18.18 1.98 10.11
C ASN A 170 17.66 3.31 9.55
N GLN A 171 16.47 3.76 9.95
CA GLN A 171 15.86 4.98 9.43
C GLN A 171 16.31 6.20 10.23
N VAL A 172 16.64 7.30 9.55
CA VAL A 172 16.88 8.60 10.18
C VAL A 172 15.68 9.50 9.94
N TRP A 173 14.96 9.83 10.99
CA TRP A 173 13.75 10.64 10.98
C TRP A 173 14.04 12.07 11.43
N MET A 174 13.29 13.04 10.93
CA MET A 174 13.14 14.31 11.64
C MET A 174 12.38 14.05 12.95
N ARG A 175 12.89 14.58 14.06
CA ARG A 175 12.22 14.56 15.37
C ARG A 175 11.27 15.74 15.53
N ASP A 176 11.57 16.84 14.84
CA ASP A 176 10.70 18.00 14.70
C ASP A 176 9.83 17.88 13.43
N ASN A 177 8.61 18.40 13.47
CA ASN A 177 7.74 18.44 12.29
C ASN A 177 8.20 19.56 11.34
N LEU A 178 8.05 19.36 10.03
CA LEU A 178 8.44 20.33 9.02
C LEU A 178 7.70 21.67 9.20
N ASN A 179 8.44 22.77 9.19
CA ASN A 179 7.94 24.12 9.45
C ASN A 179 8.28 25.09 8.29
N PHE A 180 8.40 24.55 7.07
CA PHE A 180 8.69 25.29 5.85
C PHE A 180 7.41 25.97 5.31
N ARG A 181 7.37 27.31 5.33
CA ARG A 181 6.15 28.07 5.02
C ARG A 181 5.84 28.17 3.53
N THR A 182 4.64 27.72 3.15
CA THR A 182 4.03 27.91 1.82
C THR A 182 2.68 28.60 1.89
N GLY A 183 2.13 29.04 0.76
CA GLY A 183 0.84 29.75 0.69
C GLY A 183 -0.38 28.94 1.14
N SER A 184 -0.28 27.61 1.16
CA SER A 184 -1.33 26.66 1.58
C SER A 184 -1.09 26.05 2.97
N SER A 185 0.10 26.25 3.55
CA SER A 185 0.44 25.80 4.90
C SER A 185 -0.24 26.66 5.98
N SER A 186 -0.71 26.04 7.06
CA SER A 186 -1.37 26.72 8.20
C SER A 186 -0.76 26.33 9.53
N CYS A 187 -0.74 27.27 10.48
CA CYS A 187 -0.58 26.89 11.89
C CYS A 187 -1.91 26.30 12.39
N TYR A 188 -1.87 25.50 13.46
CA TYR A 188 -3.10 25.11 14.15
C TYR A 188 -3.85 26.38 14.61
N ASN A 189 -5.14 26.50 14.29
CA ASN A 189 -5.97 27.68 14.61
C ASN A 189 -5.35 29.03 14.16
N ASP A 190 -4.52 28.99 13.10
CA ASP A 190 -3.76 30.12 12.52
C ASP A 190 -2.88 30.93 13.49
N ASP A 191 -2.58 30.40 14.67
CA ASP A 191 -1.71 31.03 15.68
C ASP A 191 -0.25 30.56 15.52
N THR A 192 0.66 31.52 15.34
CA THR A 192 2.09 31.28 15.10
C THR A 192 2.81 30.57 16.26
N SER A 193 2.30 30.67 17.49
CA SER A 193 2.84 29.93 18.64
C SER A 193 2.69 28.41 18.48
N PHE A 194 1.60 27.95 17.85
CA PHE A 194 1.42 26.53 17.53
C PHE A 194 2.33 26.09 16.38
N CYS A 195 2.62 26.94 15.40
CA CYS A 195 3.67 26.66 14.42
C CYS A 195 5.04 26.44 15.10
N THR A 196 5.39 27.27 16.08
CA THR A 196 6.65 27.13 16.82
C THR A 196 6.71 25.85 17.66
N LYS A 197 5.57 25.38 18.20
CA LYS A 197 5.54 24.16 19.03
C LYS A 197 5.39 22.87 18.23
N TYR A 198 4.53 22.85 17.20
CA TYR A 198 4.10 21.64 16.50
C TYR A 198 4.48 21.59 15.01
N GLY A 199 5.05 22.65 14.46
CA GLY A 199 5.29 22.79 13.01
C GLY A 199 4.06 23.25 12.23
N LEU A 200 4.14 23.20 10.91
CA LEU A 200 3.06 23.59 10.00
C LEU A 200 2.20 22.39 9.59
N LEU A 201 0.91 22.65 9.34
CA LEU A 201 -0.03 21.72 8.71
C LEU A 201 -0.10 22.00 7.20
N TYR A 202 -0.02 20.95 6.39
CA TYR A 202 0.01 21.03 4.91
C TYR A 202 -1.16 20.26 4.30
N THR A 203 -1.74 20.72 3.19
CA THR A 203 -2.65 19.88 2.38
C THR A 203 -1.87 18.80 1.64
N TRP A 204 -2.55 17.75 1.16
CA TRP A 204 -1.91 16.66 0.42
C TRP A 204 -1.13 17.15 -0.81
N ALA A 205 -1.78 17.97 -1.64
CA ALA A 205 -1.18 18.59 -2.82
C ALA A 205 0.06 19.45 -2.49
N THR A 206 0.12 20.01 -1.28
CA THR A 206 1.27 20.79 -0.79
C THR A 206 2.38 19.86 -0.30
N ALA A 207 2.02 18.79 0.43
CA ALA A 207 2.94 17.78 0.90
C ALA A 207 3.69 17.15 -0.27
N LEU A 208 2.97 16.68 -1.28
CA LEU A 208 3.55 16.07 -2.48
C LEU A 208 4.30 17.04 -3.40
N ASP A 209 4.30 18.35 -3.16
CA ASP A 209 4.77 19.35 -4.14
C ASP A 209 4.09 19.15 -5.52
N SER A 210 2.75 19.11 -5.52
CA SER A 210 1.95 18.85 -6.73
C SER A 210 2.19 19.86 -7.87
N VAL A 211 2.76 21.03 -7.58
CA VAL A 211 3.15 22.04 -8.57
C VAL A 211 4.53 21.78 -9.19
N GLY A 212 5.35 20.95 -8.55
CA GLY A 212 6.69 20.58 -8.98
C GLY A 212 7.71 21.70 -8.85
N VAL A 213 7.70 22.42 -7.72
CA VAL A 213 8.63 23.54 -7.43
C VAL A 213 9.98 23.04 -6.93
N PHE A 214 9.99 21.93 -6.19
CA PHE A 214 11.17 21.29 -5.60
C PHE A 214 11.48 19.93 -6.26
N SER A 215 10.46 19.18 -6.69
CA SER A 215 10.62 17.88 -7.35
C SER A 215 9.53 17.61 -8.39
N THR A 216 9.89 17.03 -9.54
CA THR A 216 8.91 16.63 -10.57
C THR A 216 8.19 15.32 -10.24
N ASN A 217 8.62 14.55 -9.23
CA ASN A 217 8.19 13.18 -8.93
C ASN A 217 6.69 13.02 -8.56
N SER A 218 6.02 14.11 -8.21
CA SER A 218 4.59 14.09 -7.89
C SER A 218 3.86 15.31 -8.47
N LYS A 219 4.44 15.90 -9.53
CA LYS A 219 3.82 17.00 -10.26
C LYS A 219 2.50 16.53 -10.86
N GLY A 220 1.41 17.21 -10.52
CA GLY A 220 0.05 16.83 -10.86
C GLY A 220 -0.69 16.03 -9.77
N CYS A 221 -0.03 15.55 -8.71
CA CYS A 221 -0.69 14.79 -7.63
C CYS A 221 -1.45 15.71 -6.65
N GLY A 222 -2.46 16.39 -7.18
CA GLY A 222 -3.23 17.42 -6.51
C GLY A 222 -4.64 16.99 -6.14
N TYR A 223 -5.52 17.98 -6.00
CA TYR A 223 -6.89 17.84 -5.47
C TYR A 223 -7.79 16.88 -6.28
N ASN A 224 -7.59 16.78 -7.61
CA ASN A 224 -8.50 16.10 -8.55
C ASN A 224 -7.79 15.08 -9.47
N ALA A 225 -6.68 14.48 -9.04
CA ALA A 225 -5.83 13.68 -9.92
C ALA A 225 -6.07 12.16 -9.79
N LEU A 226 -7.16 11.67 -10.38
CA LEU A 226 -7.55 10.25 -10.40
C LEU A 226 -6.50 9.29 -11.01
N SER A 227 -5.44 9.80 -11.65
CA SER A 227 -4.37 9.02 -12.26
C SER A 227 -2.97 9.28 -11.68
N CYS A 228 -2.82 10.08 -10.62
CA CYS A 228 -1.49 10.40 -10.10
C CYS A 228 -0.99 9.39 -9.07
N ARG A 229 0.01 8.60 -9.47
CA ARG A 229 0.75 7.68 -8.59
C ARG A 229 2.06 8.38 -8.16
N PRO A 230 2.22 8.82 -6.91
CA PRO A 230 3.46 9.45 -6.44
C PRO A 230 4.69 8.56 -6.69
N VAL A 231 5.64 9.04 -7.49
CA VAL A 231 6.84 8.26 -7.82
C VAL A 231 7.73 8.13 -6.57
N SER A 232 7.98 6.88 -6.15
CA SER A 232 8.89 6.57 -5.04
C SER A 232 10.36 6.75 -5.48
N PRO A 233 11.24 7.36 -4.67
CA PRO A 233 10.96 8.04 -3.40
C PRO A 233 10.20 9.36 -3.59
N THR A 234 9.15 9.54 -2.79
CA THR A 234 8.31 10.75 -2.80
C THR A 234 8.98 11.90 -2.04
N TYR A 235 9.84 12.68 -2.71
CA TYR A 235 10.49 13.86 -2.11
C TYR A 235 9.48 14.84 -1.52
N GLY A 236 8.53 15.28 -2.36
CA GLY A 236 7.54 16.29 -2.01
C GLY A 236 8.18 17.60 -1.51
N ILE A 237 7.56 18.19 -0.49
CA ILE A 237 7.99 19.43 0.17
C ILE A 237 9.17 19.23 1.16
N CYS A 238 9.61 17.99 1.39
CA CYS A 238 10.78 17.75 2.23
C CYS A 238 12.05 18.35 1.59
N PRO A 239 13.02 18.81 2.40
CA PRO A 239 14.24 19.45 1.87
C PRO A 239 15.20 18.42 1.26
N ASP A 240 16.15 18.90 0.45
CA ASP A 240 17.15 18.07 -0.23
C ASP A 240 17.82 17.04 0.71
N GLY A 241 17.89 15.79 0.26
CA GLY A 241 18.37 14.66 1.06
C GLY A 241 17.34 14.08 2.04
N TRP A 242 16.11 14.60 2.03
CA TRP A 242 14.96 14.07 2.77
C TRP A 242 13.77 13.86 1.84
N ARG A 243 12.83 13.01 2.28
CA ARG A 243 11.59 12.71 1.56
C ARG A 243 10.41 12.56 2.51
N ILE A 244 9.20 12.55 1.96
CA ILE A 244 8.01 12.12 2.70
C ILE A 244 8.16 10.61 3.01
N PRO A 245 7.86 10.18 4.26
CA PRO A 245 7.81 8.78 4.61
C PRO A 245 6.62 8.09 3.94
N SER A 246 6.80 6.88 3.45
CA SER A 246 5.70 6.05 2.94
C SER A 246 5.06 5.22 4.05
N THR A 247 3.92 4.58 3.76
CA THR A 247 3.31 3.58 4.66
C THR A 247 4.28 2.45 5.03
N ILE A 248 5.20 2.10 4.12
CA ILE A 248 6.28 1.13 4.37
C ILE A 248 7.27 1.68 5.42
N ASP A 249 7.65 2.96 5.35
CA ASP A 249 8.56 3.54 6.33
C ASP A 249 7.97 3.55 7.74
N TRP A 250 6.70 3.92 7.85
CA TRP A 250 5.97 3.90 9.11
C TRP A 250 5.84 2.46 9.65
N SER A 251 5.56 1.49 8.79
CA SER A 251 5.51 0.07 9.18
C SER A 251 6.84 -0.45 9.70
N ILE A 252 7.97 -0.07 9.08
CA ILE A 252 9.32 -0.37 9.58
C ILE A 252 9.55 0.29 10.95
N LEU A 253 9.18 1.56 11.11
CA LEU A 253 9.29 2.28 12.38
C LEU A 253 8.50 1.57 13.49
N PHE A 254 7.25 1.19 13.23
CA PHE A 254 6.39 0.47 14.18
C PHE A 254 6.99 -0.88 14.57
N GLY A 255 7.49 -1.66 13.60
CA GLY A 255 8.19 -2.91 13.87
C GLY A 255 9.42 -2.74 14.77
N LYS A 256 10.17 -1.63 14.63
CA LYS A 256 11.33 -1.33 15.49
C LYS A 256 10.98 -0.91 16.91
N VAL A 257 9.75 -0.47 17.18
CA VAL A 257 9.28 -0.12 18.54
C VAL A 257 8.35 -1.16 19.15
N GLY A 258 8.24 -2.36 18.55
CA GLY A 258 7.51 -3.50 19.11
C GLY A 258 6.16 -3.82 18.46
N GLY A 259 5.81 -3.17 17.35
CA GLY A 259 4.57 -3.41 16.59
C GLY A 259 3.51 -2.31 16.75
N LYS A 260 2.50 -2.30 15.87
CA LYS A 260 1.48 -1.24 15.80
C LYS A 260 0.71 -1.04 17.13
N ASP A 261 0.51 -2.10 17.92
CA ASP A 261 -0.23 -2.05 19.20
C ASP A 261 0.50 -1.34 20.35
N VAL A 262 1.84 -1.19 20.27
CA VAL A 262 2.64 -0.47 21.29
C VAL A 262 3.31 0.78 20.73
N ALA A 263 3.34 0.93 19.40
CA ALA A 263 4.03 2.02 18.72
C ALA A 263 3.50 3.41 19.10
N GLY A 264 2.20 3.57 19.33
CA GLY A 264 1.65 4.85 19.81
C GLY A 264 2.26 5.23 21.15
N LYS A 265 2.32 4.30 22.12
CA LYS A 265 2.97 4.58 23.42
C LYS A 265 4.46 4.90 23.27
N ALA A 266 5.18 4.13 22.46
CA ALA A 266 6.63 4.26 22.32
C ALA A 266 7.10 5.51 21.54
N LEU A 267 6.25 6.03 20.65
CA LEU A 267 6.57 7.17 19.76
C LEU A 267 5.97 8.51 20.23
N LYS A 268 4.87 8.50 21.01
CA LYS A 268 4.30 9.70 21.63
C LYS A 268 5.31 10.36 22.57
N SER A 269 5.32 11.68 22.61
CA SER A 269 6.11 12.45 23.57
C SER A 269 5.76 12.11 25.02
N ALA A 270 6.76 12.14 25.91
CA ALA A 270 6.60 11.88 27.35
C ALA A 270 5.86 13.00 28.12
N SER A 271 5.39 14.04 27.42
CA SER A 271 4.59 15.14 27.96
C SER A 271 3.71 15.75 26.85
N ASP A 272 2.88 16.74 27.22
CA ASP A 272 1.91 17.47 26.39
C ASP A 272 0.63 16.73 25.95
N TRP A 273 0.52 15.41 26.16
CA TRP A 273 -0.73 14.69 25.95
C TRP A 273 -1.67 14.87 27.16
N LEU A 274 -2.95 15.04 26.87
CA LEU A 274 -4.01 15.16 27.88
C LEU A 274 -4.40 13.77 28.42
N ASN A 275 -5.27 13.73 29.43
CA ASN A 275 -5.90 12.51 29.96
C ASN A 275 -4.93 11.37 30.35
N ASP A 276 -3.71 11.71 30.80
CA ASP A 276 -2.60 10.79 31.07
C ASP A 276 -2.08 10.00 29.85
N GLY A 277 -2.49 10.34 28.63
CA GLY A 277 -2.15 9.69 27.36
C GLY A 277 -0.70 9.86 26.86
N ASN A 278 0.22 10.30 27.72
CA ASN A 278 1.63 10.53 27.38
C ASN A 278 2.33 9.23 26.99
N GLY A 279 3.23 9.32 26.00
CA GLY A 279 4.07 8.18 25.62
C GLY A 279 5.23 7.95 26.57
N THR A 280 6.04 6.93 26.29
CA THR A 280 7.35 6.75 26.94
C THR A 280 8.47 7.45 26.18
N ASP A 281 8.27 7.77 24.90
CA ASP A 281 9.26 8.36 23.98
C ASP A 281 10.61 7.61 23.97
N GLU A 282 10.59 6.30 24.19
CA GLU A 282 11.80 5.46 24.27
C GLU A 282 12.59 5.46 22.95
N ALA A 283 11.89 5.62 21.82
CA ALA A 283 12.51 5.77 20.51
C ALA A 283 13.09 7.18 20.25
N SER A 284 12.90 8.14 21.18
CA SER A 284 13.25 9.55 21.01
C SER A 284 12.65 10.18 19.73
N PHE A 285 11.45 9.73 19.37
CA PHE A 285 10.70 10.23 18.21
C PHE A 285 9.95 11.52 18.57
N THR A 286 9.44 11.64 19.80
CA THR A 286 8.78 12.85 20.31
C THR A 286 7.63 13.31 19.42
N ALA A 287 6.65 12.43 19.15
CA ALA A 287 5.41 12.85 18.50
C ALA A 287 4.56 13.70 19.46
N LEU A 288 4.51 15.00 19.19
CA LEU A 288 3.73 15.98 19.95
C LEU A 288 2.26 16.00 19.48
N PRO A 289 1.28 16.19 20.39
CA PRO A 289 -0.14 16.15 20.06
C PRO A 289 -0.64 17.48 19.47
N GLY A 290 -0.18 17.81 18.28
CA GLY A 290 -0.52 19.06 17.58
C GLY A 290 -1.96 19.15 17.06
N GLY A 291 -2.74 18.07 17.14
CA GLY A 291 -4.07 18.00 16.53
C GLY A 291 -4.01 17.90 15.01
N ARG A 292 -5.11 18.23 14.34
CA ARG A 292 -5.18 18.28 12.86
C ARG A 292 -6.24 19.26 12.37
N PHE A 293 -6.27 19.46 11.05
CA PHE A 293 -7.31 20.22 10.35
C PHE A 293 -8.06 19.29 9.40
N GLU A 294 -9.39 19.32 9.46
CA GLU A 294 -10.28 18.44 8.69
C GLU A 294 -11.60 19.18 8.42
N GLU A 295 -12.13 19.08 7.21
CA GLU A 295 -13.43 19.66 6.83
C GLU A 295 -13.61 21.16 7.19
N GLY A 296 -12.50 21.92 7.19
CA GLY A 296 -12.50 23.34 7.52
C GLY A 296 -12.24 23.68 9.00
N ILE A 297 -12.07 22.69 9.88
CA ILE A 297 -12.03 22.87 11.34
C ILE A 297 -10.73 22.32 11.95
N PHE A 298 -10.19 23.03 12.95
CA PHE A 298 -9.07 22.58 13.78
C PHE A 298 -9.57 21.86 15.04
N TYR A 299 -9.04 20.67 15.33
CA TYR A 299 -9.51 19.86 16.47
C TYR A 299 -8.45 18.87 16.99
N LEU A 300 -8.75 18.27 18.16
CA LEU A 300 -7.96 17.24 18.86
C LEU A 300 -6.52 17.59 19.23
N ILE A 301 -6.18 18.88 19.34
CA ILE A 301 -4.97 19.32 20.05
C ILE A 301 -4.90 18.68 21.45
N GLY A 302 -3.71 18.24 21.85
CA GLY A 302 -3.49 17.50 23.10
C GLY A 302 -3.91 16.01 23.09
N ASN A 303 -4.54 15.52 22.02
CA ASN A 303 -5.09 14.16 21.92
C ASN A 303 -4.69 13.42 20.63
N ASP A 304 -4.02 14.10 19.69
CA ASP A 304 -3.78 13.59 18.33
C ASP A 304 -2.46 14.10 17.74
N ALA A 305 -1.70 13.18 17.13
CA ALA A 305 -0.56 13.49 16.29
C ALA A 305 -0.73 12.78 14.94
N SER A 306 -1.09 13.56 13.91
CA SER A 306 -1.37 13.05 12.57
C SER A 306 -0.35 13.54 11.53
N PHE A 307 0.23 12.61 10.77
CA PHE A 307 1.31 12.84 9.81
C PHE A 307 0.96 12.33 8.42
N TRP A 308 1.33 13.04 7.36
CA TRP A 308 1.20 12.50 5.99
C TRP A 308 2.13 11.30 5.76
N ALA A 309 1.63 10.32 5.00
CA ALA A 309 2.41 9.20 4.49
C ALA A 309 2.20 9.04 2.99
N SER A 310 3.28 8.90 2.19
CA SER A 310 3.13 8.67 0.76
C SER A 310 2.63 7.26 0.48
N ASN A 311 1.53 7.15 -0.25
CA ASN A 311 0.95 5.91 -0.75
C ASN A 311 0.73 6.10 -2.27
N PRO A 312 1.13 5.13 -3.14
CA PRO A 312 0.93 5.21 -4.58
C PRO A 312 -0.53 5.33 -5.04
N ASN A 313 -1.48 4.87 -4.23
CA ASN A 313 -2.88 4.65 -4.63
C ASN A 313 -3.87 5.61 -3.94
N THR A 314 -3.59 6.08 -2.72
CA THR A 314 -4.56 6.86 -1.90
C THR A 314 -3.91 7.97 -1.08
N THR A 315 -4.72 8.97 -0.69
CA THR A 315 -4.29 10.02 0.25
C THR A 315 -4.23 9.46 1.67
N THR A 316 -3.05 8.97 2.07
CA THR A 316 -2.85 8.26 3.35
C THR A 316 -2.20 9.15 4.41
N TYR A 317 -2.66 9.06 5.66
CA TYR A 317 -2.01 9.65 6.83
C TYR A 317 -1.85 8.62 7.95
N VAL A 318 -0.76 8.75 8.71
CA VAL A 318 -0.53 8.01 9.95
C VAL A 318 -1.02 8.81 11.13
N LYS A 319 -1.63 8.12 12.10
CA LYS A 319 -2.17 8.72 13.31
C LYS A 319 -1.64 8.01 14.55
N LEU A 320 -1.17 8.79 15.53
CA LEU A 320 -0.96 8.34 16.90
C LEU A 320 -2.05 8.99 17.77
N VAL A 321 -2.82 8.18 18.49
CA VAL A 321 -4.05 8.61 19.19
C VAL A 321 -3.89 8.50 20.70
N ASP A 322 -4.55 9.41 21.41
CA ASP A 322 -5.18 9.09 22.68
C ASP A 322 -6.58 9.73 22.72
N TYR A 323 -7.64 8.92 22.61
CA TYR A 323 -8.97 9.42 22.96
C TYR A 323 -9.92 8.34 23.47
N VAL A 324 -10.33 8.50 24.73
CA VAL A 324 -11.29 7.66 25.43
C VAL A 324 -12.72 8.01 25.00
N ALA A 325 -13.23 7.34 23.96
CA ALA A 325 -14.67 7.24 23.68
C ALA A 325 -15.02 6.02 22.80
N MET A 326 -15.19 4.85 23.43
CA MET A 326 -15.85 3.66 22.86
C MET A 326 -15.10 2.83 21.78
N SER A 327 -13.77 2.70 21.84
CA SER A 327 -13.07 1.52 21.28
C SER A 327 -11.86 1.11 22.11
N ASP A 328 -11.39 -0.14 21.92
CA ASP A 328 -10.26 -0.75 22.64
C ASP A 328 -8.88 -0.35 22.06
N ASP A 329 -8.79 0.79 21.36
CA ASP A 329 -7.62 1.19 20.54
C ASP A 329 -6.76 2.29 21.20
N LEU A 330 -6.51 2.17 22.51
CA LEU A 330 -5.52 3.00 23.19
C LEU A 330 -4.11 2.61 22.74
N ASP A 331 -3.22 3.60 22.60
CA ASP A 331 -1.79 3.44 22.28
C ASP A 331 -1.44 2.79 20.91
N LYS A 332 -2.41 2.55 20.02
CA LYS A 332 -2.15 2.02 18.67
C LYS A 332 -1.68 3.09 17.68
N ALA A 333 -0.87 2.66 16.71
CA ALA A 333 -0.53 3.44 15.51
C ALA A 333 -1.16 2.80 14.28
N ALA A 334 -1.85 3.60 13.45
CA ALA A 334 -2.54 3.11 12.26
C ALA A 334 -2.51 4.12 11.10
N ASP A 335 -2.66 3.58 9.90
CA ASP A 335 -2.70 4.28 8.62
C ASP A 335 -4.16 4.46 8.21
N TYR A 336 -4.52 5.64 7.71
CA TYR A 336 -5.91 6.01 7.38
C TYR A 336 -5.97 6.78 6.06
N GLN A 337 -7.04 6.57 5.29
CA GLN A 337 -7.36 7.40 4.13
C GLN A 337 -8.07 8.69 4.58
N THR A 338 -7.93 9.78 3.83
CA THR A 338 -8.62 11.06 4.08
C THR A 338 -8.66 11.91 2.83
N GLU A 339 -9.48 12.97 2.86
CA GLU A 339 -9.60 13.91 1.75
C GLU A 339 -8.34 14.77 1.54
N PRO A 340 -7.94 15.06 0.29
CA PRO A 340 -6.68 15.75 -0.02
C PRO A 340 -6.62 17.21 0.45
N TYR A 341 -7.77 17.79 0.83
CA TYR A 341 -7.91 19.15 1.36
C TYR A 341 -7.71 19.27 2.86
N ASN A 342 -7.78 18.14 3.59
CA ASN A 342 -7.45 18.11 5.00
C ASN A 342 -5.95 18.44 5.18
N LYS A 343 -5.54 18.84 6.38
CA LYS A 343 -4.13 19.16 6.64
C LYS A 343 -3.58 18.33 7.79
N ARG A 344 -2.37 17.81 7.59
CA ARG A 344 -1.59 16.99 8.52
C ARG A 344 -0.18 17.54 8.64
N TYR A 345 0.54 17.13 9.67
CA TYR A 345 1.96 17.45 9.81
C TYR A 345 2.78 16.62 8.82
N ILE A 346 4.01 17.07 8.55
CA ILE A 346 4.98 16.29 7.77
C ILE A 346 6.20 16.06 8.65
N ARG A 347 6.70 14.83 8.63
CA ARG A 347 7.89 14.43 9.36
C ARG A 347 8.81 13.68 8.41
N CYS A 348 9.73 14.41 7.81
CA CYS A 348 10.55 13.87 6.74
C CYS A 348 11.47 12.76 7.24
N ILE A 349 11.72 11.78 6.38
CA ILE A 349 12.71 10.72 6.56
C ILE A 349 13.91 11.00 5.66
N LYS A 350 15.12 10.77 6.16
CA LYS A 350 16.35 11.02 5.42
C LYS A 350 16.49 9.98 4.31
N ILE A 351 16.86 10.44 3.12
CA ILE A 351 17.22 9.56 2.02
C ILE A 351 18.62 9.03 2.32
N ASP A 352 18.79 7.71 2.32
CA ASP A 352 20.08 7.10 2.65
C ASP A 352 21.04 7.19 1.46
N THR A 353 21.69 8.35 1.33
CA THR A 353 22.67 8.62 0.28
C THR A 353 24.03 7.95 0.52
N ALA A 354 24.20 7.19 1.61
CA ALA A 354 25.48 6.58 1.98
C ALA A 354 25.91 5.42 1.06
N GLN A 355 25.03 4.87 0.21
CA GLN A 355 25.41 3.86 -0.79
C GLN A 355 26.05 4.42 -2.08
N THR A 356 26.23 5.74 -2.23
CA THR A 356 26.83 6.33 -3.46
C THR A 356 28.23 6.93 -3.31
N ALA A 357 28.86 6.92 -2.13
CA ALA A 357 30.27 7.37 -2.00
C ALA A 357 31.09 6.69 -0.89
N SER A 358 32.15 5.98 -1.32
CA SER A 358 33.34 5.59 -0.55
C SER A 358 33.21 4.49 0.52
N SER A 359 33.55 3.27 0.10
CA SER A 359 34.09 2.20 0.94
C SER A 359 35.34 2.63 1.74
N SER A 360 35.41 2.31 3.05
CA SER A 360 36.52 1.55 3.70
C SER A 360 36.51 1.61 5.24
N SER A 361 36.39 0.44 5.88
CA SER A 361 36.97 0.05 7.18
C SER A 361 36.85 0.95 8.44
N ILE A 362 36.24 0.42 9.51
CA ILE A 362 36.95 -0.23 10.64
C ILE A 362 35.93 -0.92 11.58
N THR A 363 36.29 -2.10 12.09
CA THR A 363 35.50 -2.93 13.02
C THR A 363 35.77 -2.62 14.50
N SER A 364 34.78 -2.77 15.39
CA SER A 364 34.97 -3.54 16.63
C SER A 364 33.64 -4.04 17.23
N LYS A 365 33.64 -5.30 17.70
CA LYS A 365 32.44 -6.00 18.22
C LYS A 365 32.04 -5.54 19.62
N SER A 366 30.73 -5.42 19.85
CA SER A 366 30.12 -5.67 21.16
C SER A 366 28.81 -6.46 21.01
N SER A 367 28.89 -7.77 21.28
CA SER A 367 27.84 -8.75 21.64
C SER A 367 26.35 -8.58 21.20
N SER A 368 26.05 -8.02 20.05
CA SER A 368 24.90 -8.42 19.22
C SER A 368 25.29 -8.23 17.76
N SER A 369 25.02 -9.21 16.89
CA SER A 369 25.52 -9.16 15.51
C SER A 369 24.67 -8.21 14.66
N GLU A 370 25.24 -7.04 14.39
CA GLU A 370 24.79 -6.13 13.33
C GLU A 370 24.73 -6.90 12.00
N TYR A 371 23.59 -6.80 11.30
CA TYR A 371 23.35 -7.55 10.09
C TYR A 371 24.24 -7.05 8.94
N THR A 372 25.00 -7.97 8.34
CA THR A 372 25.81 -7.71 7.15
C THR A 372 24.99 -8.13 5.92
N PRO A 373 24.66 -7.20 5.00
CA PRO A 373 24.01 -7.55 3.73
C PRO A 373 24.82 -8.58 2.94
N TYR A 374 24.12 -9.44 2.21
CA TYR A 374 24.74 -10.50 1.44
C TYR A 374 25.51 -9.94 0.23
N ASP A 375 26.74 -10.42 0.00
CA ASP A 375 27.47 -10.06 -1.22
C ASP A 375 26.99 -10.93 -2.38
N HIS A 376 25.98 -10.42 -3.08
CA HIS A 376 25.39 -11.05 -4.27
C HIS A 376 26.40 -11.41 -5.36
N GLN A 377 27.56 -10.74 -5.43
CA GLN A 377 28.61 -11.11 -6.38
C GLN A 377 29.21 -12.49 -6.15
N SER A 378 29.08 -13.05 -4.94
CA SER A 378 29.58 -14.38 -4.62
C SER A 378 28.81 -15.52 -5.33
N ASP A 379 27.59 -15.26 -5.78
CA ASP A 379 26.75 -16.20 -6.54
C ASP A 379 26.71 -15.93 -8.05
N LEU A 380 27.32 -14.82 -8.51
CA LEU A 380 27.40 -14.44 -9.92
C LEU A 380 28.59 -15.11 -10.62
N PHE A 381 28.45 -15.36 -11.92
CA PHE A 381 29.53 -15.96 -12.69
C PHE A 381 30.67 -14.94 -12.93
N ALA A 382 31.86 -15.27 -12.42
CA ALA A 382 32.99 -14.35 -12.38
C ALA A 382 33.38 -13.82 -13.77
N ASP A 383 33.33 -14.63 -14.83
CA ASP A 383 33.68 -14.18 -16.19
C ASP A 383 32.61 -13.24 -16.77
N SER A 384 31.33 -13.47 -16.49
CA SER A 384 30.23 -12.54 -16.86
C SER A 384 30.29 -11.23 -16.06
N LEU A 385 30.80 -11.25 -14.83
CA LEU A 385 31.09 -10.02 -14.07
C LEU A 385 32.29 -9.26 -14.68
N ASN A 386 33.42 -9.95 -14.87
CA ASN A 386 34.67 -9.35 -15.33
C ASN A 386 34.60 -8.82 -16.78
N SER A 387 33.80 -9.46 -17.64
CA SER A 387 33.50 -8.98 -18.99
C SER A 387 32.49 -7.83 -19.02
N GLY A 388 31.82 -7.54 -17.91
CA GLY A 388 30.71 -6.60 -17.84
C GLY A 388 29.48 -7.06 -18.62
N ALA A 389 29.31 -8.37 -18.84
CA ALA A 389 28.09 -8.93 -19.43
C ALA A 389 26.89 -8.71 -18.52
N TYR A 390 27.05 -8.92 -17.20
CA TYR A 390 26.05 -8.51 -16.24
C TYR A 390 25.86 -6.99 -16.23
N LYS A 391 24.60 -6.58 -16.24
CA LYS A 391 24.14 -5.22 -16.04
C LYS A 391 23.42 -5.12 -14.69
N LYS A 392 23.19 -3.89 -14.24
CA LYS A 392 22.34 -3.59 -13.09
C LYS A 392 21.19 -2.69 -13.51
N PHE A 393 20.03 -2.91 -12.92
CA PHE A 393 18.99 -1.90 -12.81
C PHE A 393 18.57 -1.81 -11.34
N THR A 394 17.87 -0.73 -10.97
CA THR A 394 17.29 -0.57 -9.64
C THR A 394 15.78 -0.64 -9.77
N ASP A 395 15.14 -1.55 -9.04
CA ASP A 395 13.69 -1.60 -8.94
C ASP A 395 13.25 -0.39 -8.09
N ILE A 396 12.55 0.54 -8.74
CA ILE A 396 12.12 1.81 -8.14
C ILE A 396 11.10 1.62 -7.01
N ARG A 397 10.47 0.43 -6.91
CA ARG A 397 9.43 0.14 -5.92
C ARG A 397 10.00 -0.05 -4.51
N ASN A 398 11.23 -0.57 -4.39
CA ASN A 398 11.92 -0.81 -3.12
C ASN A 398 13.36 -0.28 -3.06
N GLY A 399 13.92 0.23 -4.17
CA GLY A 399 15.31 0.69 -4.26
C GLY A 399 16.35 -0.44 -4.34
N ARG A 400 15.94 -1.72 -4.44
CA ARG A 400 16.86 -2.85 -4.59
C ARG A 400 17.44 -2.84 -6.00
N SER A 401 18.76 -2.97 -6.08
CA SER A 401 19.45 -3.17 -7.37
C SER A 401 19.60 -4.66 -7.65
N TYR A 402 19.23 -5.08 -8.86
CA TYR A 402 19.35 -6.47 -9.30
C TYR A 402 20.33 -6.57 -10.47
N TYR A 403 21.12 -7.64 -10.46
CA TYR A 403 21.92 -8.05 -11.60
C TYR A 403 21.06 -8.77 -12.65
N TYR A 404 21.32 -8.49 -13.93
CA TYR A 404 20.67 -9.15 -15.07
C TYR A 404 21.66 -9.30 -16.24
N LEU A 405 21.35 -10.17 -17.19
CA LEU A 405 22.17 -10.37 -18.39
C LEU A 405 21.33 -10.89 -19.57
N THR A 406 21.85 -10.74 -20.78
CA THR A 406 21.34 -11.40 -21.97
C THR A 406 22.07 -12.71 -22.19
N ILE A 407 21.34 -13.82 -22.11
CA ILE A 407 21.82 -15.18 -22.39
C ILE A 407 21.47 -15.50 -23.84
N ASN A 408 22.45 -15.98 -24.60
CA ASN A 408 22.29 -16.34 -26.01
C ASN A 408 22.37 -17.86 -26.16
N ALA A 409 21.52 -18.44 -26.99
CA ALA A 409 21.45 -19.86 -27.28
C ALA A 409 21.21 -20.14 -28.77
N LYS A 410 21.11 -21.42 -29.11
CA LYS A 410 20.75 -21.90 -30.46
C LYS A 410 19.55 -22.80 -30.36
N ASP A 411 18.48 -22.46 -31.10
CA ASP A 411 17.44 -23.42 -31.44
C ASP A 411 17.61 -23.85 -32.90
N GLY A 412 17.97 -25.12 -33.11
CA GLY A 412 18.46 -25.60 -34.41
C GLY A 412 19.64 -24.77 -34.92
N ASP A 413 19.41 -24.05 -36.03
CA ASP A 413 20.36 -23.13 -36.66
C ASP A 413 20.12 -21.65 -36.26
N GLU A 414 19.00 -21.31 -35.62
CA GLU A 414 18.60 -19.94 -35.30
C GLU A 414 19.26 -19.42 -34.02
N ASP A 415 19.72 -18.16 -34.03
CA ASP A 415 20.21 -17.46 -32.83
C ASP A 415 19.03 -16.92 -32.03
N VAL A 416 18.86 -17.43 -30.80
CA VAL A 416 17.81 -17.01 -29.86
C VAL A 416 18.44 -16.45 -28.59
N SER A 417 17.76 -15.54 -27.90
CA SER A 417 18.31 -14.90 -26.69
C SER A 417 17.23 -14.46 -25.72
N VAL A 418 17.53 -14.48 -24.43
CA VAL A 418 16.66 -14.05 -23.33
C VAL A 418 17.41 -13.08 -22.43
N THR A 419 16.77 -11.98 -22.01
CA THR A 419 17.37 -11.01 -21.07
C THR A 419 16.70 -11.16 -19.71
N VAL A 420 17.40 -11.77 -18.75
CA VAL A 420 16.79 -12.29 -17.52
C VAL A 420 17.52 -11.83 -16.26
N MET A 421 16.77 -11.70 -15.16
CA MET A 421 17.35 -11.42 -13.84
C MET A 421 18.24 -12.60 -13.37
N ALA A 422 19.42 -12.26 -12.86
CA ALA A 422 20.39 -13.21 -12.28
C ALA A 422 20.12 -13.50 -10.79
N GLU A 423 19.33 -12.63 -10.15
CA GLU A 423 18.83 -12.76 -8.78
C GLU A 423 17.33 -13.08 -8.79
N ASN A 424 16.84 -13.67 -7.70
CA ASN A 424 15.40 -13.83 -7.46
C ASN A 424 14.79 -12.50 -6.96
N LEU A 425 13.54 -12.24 -7.33
CA LEU A 425 12.84 -11.01 -6.96
C LEU A 425 12.52 -10.95 -5.45
N ASN A 426 12.67 -9.77 -4.84
CA ASN A 426 12.44 -9.48 -3.42
C ASN A 426 11.71 -8.15 -3.28
N ILE A 427 10.40 -8.16 -3.45
CA ILE A 427 9.50 -7.00 -3.40
C ILE A 427 8.29 -7.35 -2.52
N GLY A 428 7.62 -6.36 -1.95
CA GLY A 428 6.41 -6.55 -1.14
C GLY A 428 6.61 -6.41 0.37
N ILE A 429 5.50 -6.55 1.11
CA ILE A 429 5.43 -6.51 2.58
C ILE A 429 5.59 -7.92 3.17
N ASP A 430 6.24 -8.01 4.33
CA ASP A 430 6.53 -9.29 4.97
C ASP A 430 5.25 -9.88 5.61
N VAL A 431 4.82 -11.04 5.12
CA VAL A 431 3.74 -11.86 5.70
C VAL A 431 4.36 -13.05 6.43
N PRO A 432 3.85 -13.47 7.61
CA PRO A 432 4.33 -14.70 8.25
C PRO A 432 4.06 -15.91 7.35
N GLY A 433 5.04 -16.79 7.20
CA GLY A 433 4.90 -18.03 6.44
C GLY A 433 3.81 -18.98 6.94
N THR A 434 3.23 -18.69 8.11
CA THR A 434 2.07 -19.40 8.69
C THR A 434 0.73 -19.03 8.05
N GLU A 435 0.64 -17.89 7.34
CA GLU A 435 -0.60 -17.35 6.76
C GLU A 435 -0.58 -17.45 5.23
N ASP A 436 -1.72 -17.16 4.57
CA ASP A 436 -1.84 -17.00 3.10
C ASP A 436 -1.57 -15.55 2.68
N GLN A 437 -1.11 -15.36 1.44
CA GLN A 437 -1.04 -14.05 0.79
C GLN A 437 -2.42 -13.73 0.21
N SER A 438 -3.09 -12.75 0.81
CA SER A 438 -4.51 -12.46 0.64
C SER A 438 -4.85 -10.97 0.59
N ASP A 439 -3.86 -10.07 0.67
CA ASP A 439 -4.04 -8.63 0.44
C ASP A 439 -3.95 -8.32 -1.06
N ASP A 440 -5.09 -8.37 -1.75
CA ASP A 440 -5.19 -8.03 -3.18
C ASP A 440 -4.78 -6.56 -3.52
N GLU A 441 -4.57 -5.67 -2.52
CA GLU A 441 -4.15 -4.27 -2.74
C GLU A 441 -2.62 -4.06 -2.67
N ASN A 442 -1.90 -4.89 -1.92
CA ASN A 442 -0.47 -4.72 -1.64
C ASN A 442 0.31 -5.98 -2.03
N ILE A 443 1.45 -5.82 -2.71
CA ILE A 443 2.34 -6.96 -2.97
C ILE A 443 2.83 -7.51 -1.64
N GLU A 444 2.53 -8.78 -1.37
CA GLU A 444 2.93 -9.52 -0.17
C GLU A 444 4.12 -10.42 -0.48
N ARG A 445 4.92 -10.79 0.52
CA ARG A 445 6.04 -11.72 0.35
C ARG A 445 6.30 -12.56 1.59
N TYR A 446 6.78 -13.79 1.39
CA TYR A 446 7.43 -14.53 2.46
C TYR A 446 8.95 -14.41 2.38
N CYS A 447 9.57 -14.16 3.52
CA CYS A 447 10.98 -14.46 3.73
C CYS A 447 11.13 -15.86 4.32
N TYR A 448 12.13 -16.63 3.86
CA TYR A 448 12.31 -18.00 4.37
C TYR A 448 12.56 -17.98 5.88
N ASN A 449 11.77 -18.76 6.63
CA ASN A 449 11.70 -18.74 8.11
C ASN A 449 11.38 -17.35 8.71
N ASP A 450 10.63 -16.53 8.00
CA ASP A 450 10.24 -15.15 8.39
C ASP A 450 11.45 -14.23 8.67
N ASP A 451 12.61 -14.58 8.11
CA ASP A 451 13.88 -13.89 8.31
C ASP A 451 14.26 -13.08 7.07
N THR A 452 14.12 -11.75 7.18
CA THR A 452 14.50 -10.79 6.12
C THR A 452 15.93 -10.93 5.60
N THR A 453 16.85 -11.53 6.36
CA THR A 453 18.22 -11.80 5.90
C THR A 453 18.28 -12.93 4.86
N ASN A 454 17.35 -13.90 4.92
CA ASN A 454 17.17 -14.89 3.87
C ASN A 454 16.53 -14.27 2.61
N CYS A 455 15.56 -13.37 2.78
CA CYS A 455 15.01 -12.58 1.67
C CYS A 455 16.10 -11.83 0.90
N ASP A 456 17.05 -11.22 1.61
CA ASP A 456 18.15 -10.53 0.95
C ASP A 456 18.98 -11.48 0.07
N LYS A 457 19.43 -12.62 0.62
CA LYS A 457 20.29 -13.58 -0.08
C LYS A 457 19.57 -14.33 -1.21
N TYR A 458 18.39 -14.89 -0.94
CA TYR A 458 17.74 -15.87 -1.82
C TYR A 458 16.57 -15.31 -2.64
N GLY A 459 16.24 -14.03 -2.46
CA GLY A 459 14.96 -13.49 -2.87
C GLY A 459 13.81 -13.94 -1.96
N SER A 460 12.60 -13.50 -2.29
CA SER A 460 11.39 -13.85 -1.53
C SER A 460 10.61 -14.97 -2.22
N LEU A 461 9.65 -15.54 -1.49
CA LEU A 461 8.73 -16.56 -1.99
C LEU A 461 7.31 -15.98 -2.09
N TYR A 462 6.58 -16.35 -3.13
CA TYR A 462 5.24 -15.85 -3.43
C TYR A 462 4.33 -17.00 -3.88
N GLN A 463 3.09 -17.02 -3.40
CA GLN A 463 2.00 -17.85 -3.94
C GLN A 463 1.72 -17.47 -5.40
N TRP A 464 1.04 -18.34 -6.14
CA TRP A 464 0.89 -18.15 -7.58
C TRP A 464 0.06 -16.91 -7.94
N ALA A 465 -1.08 -16.69 -7.27
CA ALA A 465 -1.91 -15.50 -7.51
C ALA A 465 -1.12 -14.22 -7.23
N GLU A 466 -0.41 -14.19 -6.09
CA GLU A 466 0.47 -13.10 -5.69
C GLU A 466 1.55 -12.83 -6.75
N MET A 467 2.31 -13.84 -7.17
CA MET A 467 3.32 -13.72 -8.23
C MET A 467 2.73 -13.13 -9.53
N MET A 468 1.53 -13.58 -9.89
CA MET A 468 0.82 -13.12 -11.08
C MET A 468 0.16 -11.76 -10.87
N GLN A 469 0.24 -11.13 -9.69
CA GLN A 469 -0.50 -9.90 -9.37
C GLN A 469 -2.02 -10.05 -9.67
N LEU A 470 -2.53 -11.25 -9.43
CA LEU A 470 -3.94 -11.61 -9.57
C LEU A 470 -4.59 -11.72 -8.19
N PRO A 471 -5.91 -11.50 -8.07
CA PRO A 471 -6.64 -11.66 -6.81
C PRO A 471 -6.37 -13.01 -6.15
N SER A 472 -6.12 -13.02 -4.84
CA SER A 472 -5.72 -14.18 -4.03
C SER A 472 -6.65 -15.40 -4.18
N ARG A 473 -7.93 -15.20 -4.49
CA ARG A 473 -8.88 -16.28 -4.86
C ARG A 473 -8.36 -17.16 -6.01
N CYS A 474 -7.54 -16.63 -6.92
CA CYS A 474 -6.95 -17.36 -8.03
C CYS A 474 -5.92 -18.42 -7.59
N ASN A 475 -5.60 -18.51 -6.29
CA ASN A 475 -4.92 -19.67 -5.71
C ASN A 475 -5.81 -20.93 -5.64
N VAL A 476 -7.14 -20.78 -5.76
CA VAL A 476 -8.12 -21.88 -5.77
C VAL A 476 -9.07 -21.84 -6.97
N ASP A 477 -9.38 -20.65 -7.48
CA ASP A 477 -10.28 -20.43 -8.62
C ASP A 477 -9.54 -20.48 -9.98
N ALA A 478 -10.31 -20.70 -11.03
CA ALA A 478 -9.88 -20.50 -12.42
C ALA A 478 -9.80 -19.01 -12.74
N CYS A 479 -8.67 -18.55 -13.28
CA CYS A 479 -8.38 -17.15 -13.61
C CYS A 479 -7.48 -17.03 -14.85
N GLU A 480 -7.54 -18.01 -15.75
CA GLU A 480 -6.65 -18.10 -16.92
C GLU A 480 -6.96 -17.04 -17.98
N ASP A 481 -8.20 -16.53 -17.97
CA ASP A 481 -8.69 -15.39 -18.74
C ASP A 481 -8.08 -14.04 -18.33
N LEU A 482 -7.44 -13.98 -17.15
CA LEU A 482 -6.72 -12.81 -16.65
C LEU A 482 -5.21 -12.87 -16.96
N ILE A 483 -4.73 -13.94 -17.59
CA ILE A 483 -3.32 -14.09 -17.98
C ILE A 483 -3.13 -13.52 -19.38
N GLU A 484 -2.14 -12.64 -19.51
CA GLU A 484 -1.79 -11.98 -20.77
C GLU A 484 -0.57 -12.66 -21.41
N GLU A 485 -0.35 -12.46 -22.71
CA GLU A 485 0.95 -12.79 -23.32
C GLU A 485 2.04 -11.92 -22.68
N ASN A 486 3.17 -12.53 -22.29
CA ASN A 486 4.22 -11.89 -21.48
C ASN A 486 3.66 -11.23 -20.20
N HIS A 487 2.85 -11.99 -19.46
CA HIS A 487 2.15 -11.49 -18.27
C HIS A 487 3.09 -10.89 -17.21
N ARG A 488 2.92 -9.58 -16.94
CA ARG A 488 3.83 -8.82 -16.07
C ARG A 488 3.94 -9.38 -14.65
N GLY A 489 2.80 -9.74 -14.05
CA GLY A 489 2.72 -10.07 -12.63
C GLY A 489 3.42 -9.03 -11.73
N ILE A 490 4.12 -9.51 -10.69
CA ILE A 490 4.91 -8.67 -9.77
C ILE A 490 6.25 -8.19 -10.33
N CYS A 491 6.58 -8.46 -11.60
CA CYS A 491 7.80 -7.95 -12.21
C CYS A 491 7.73 -6.41 -12.40
N PRO A 492 8.89 -5.72 -12.40
CA PRO A 492 8.93 -4.27 -12.62
C PRO A 492 8.55 -3.91 -14.06
N GLU A 493 8.20 -2.65 -14.32
CA GLU A 493 7.83 -2.17 -15.66
C GLU A 493 8.92 -2.44 -16.72
N GLY A 494 8.53 -2.98 -17.88
CA GLY A 494 9.47 -3.46 -18.91
C GLY A 494 10.03 -4.87 -18.64
N TRP A 495 9.42 -5.63 -17.73
CA TRP A 495 9.75 -7.01 -17.39
C TRP A 495 8.49 -7.80 -17.06
N HIS A 496 8.49 -9.10 -17.34
CA HIS A 496 7.38 -10.00 -17.07
C HIS A 496 7.82 -11.30 -16.38
N VAL A 497 6.85 -12.06 -15.87
CA VAL A 497 7.10 -13.36 -15.20
C VAL A 497 7.60 -14.35 -16.24
N MET A 498 8.82 -14.86 -16.05
CA MET A 498 9.50 -15.75 -17.00
C MET A 498 8.61 -16.91 -17.47
N THR A 499 8.47 -17.06 -18.78
CA THR A 499 7.74 -18.17 -19.41
C THR A 499 8.57 -19.46 -19.47
N TYR A 500 7.93 -20.59 -19.76
CA TYR A 500 8.65 -21.86 -19.97
C TYR A 500 9.61 -21.79 -21.17
N ASP A 501 9.17 -21.24 -22.30
CA ASP A 501 9.96 -21.21 -23.54
C ASP A 501 11.21 -20.31 -23.39
N GLU A 502 11.10 -19.17 -22.72
CA GLU A 502 12.24 -18.31 -22.38
C GLU A 502 13.21 -18.99 -21.41
N TYR A 503 12.69 -19.76 -20.46
CA TYR A 503 13.54 -20.56 -19.59
C TYR A 503 14.29 -21.62 -20.39
N VAL A 504 13.67 -22.28 -21.38
CA VAL A 504 14.34 -23.24 -22.28
C VAL A 504 15.53 -22.60 -23.03
N ILE A 505 15.48 -21.31 -23.37
CA ILE A 505 16.64 -20.56 -23.92
C ILE A 505 17.81 -20.56 -22.90
N VAL A 506 17.54 -20.31 -21.62
CA VAL A 506 18.56 -20.35 -20.55
C VAL A 506 19.24 -21.73 -20.47
N LEU A 507 18.50 -22.82 -20.70
CA LEU A 507 19.00 -24.19 -20.57
C LEU A 507 19.84 -24.64 -21.76
N THR A 508 19.38 -24.26 -22.96
CA THR A 508 20.02 -24.66 -24.22
C THR A 508 21.29 -23.86 -24.50
N ALA A 509 21.44 -22.66 -23.93
CA ALA A 509 22.61 -21.79 -24.04
C ALA A 509 23.95 -22.49 -23.75
N ASN A 510 24.01 -23.29 -22.67
CA ASN A 510 25.14 -24.16 -22.39
C ASN A 510 24.63 -25.53 -21.93
N LYS A 511 24.70 -26.51 -22.84
CA LYS A 511 24.05 -27.85 -22.89
C LYS A 511 24.20 -28.82 -21.68
N GLU A 512 24.59 -28.35 -20.51
CA GLU A 512 24.57 -29.07 -19.24
C GLU A 512 23.97 -28.18 -18.13
N GLU A 513 22.94 -28.64 -17.44
CA GLU A 513 22.13 -27.85 -16.51
C GLU A 513 22.91 -27.33 -15.27
N LYS A 514 23.99 -28.02 -14.89
CA LYS A 514 24.93 -27.54 -13.87
C LYS A 514 25.43 -26.12 -14.19
N ASN A 515 25.42 -25.72 -15.46
CA ASN A 515 25.88 -24.43 -15.95
C ASN A 515 24.90 -23.29 -15.63
N ILE A 516 23.65 -23.56 -15.21
CA ILE A 516 22.69 -22.53 -14.83
C ILE A 516 22.62 -22.27 -13.32
N ARG A 517 23.08 -23.24 -12.50
CA ARG A 517 23.09 -23.14 -11.04
C ARG A 517 24.28 -22.31 -10.56
N ALA A 518 24.05 -21.49 -9.53
CA ALA A 518 25.10 -20.80 -8.80
C ALA A 518 26.08 -21.79 -8.15
N ILE A 519 27.31 -21.34 -7.88
CA ILE A 519 28.37 -22.19 -7.30
C ILE A 519 27.99 -22.64 -5.88
N SER A 520 27.36 -21.76 -5.08
CA SER A 520 26.78 -22.12 -3.77
C SER A 520 25.71 -23.21 -3.85
N PHE A 521 25.05 -23.33 -5.01
CA PHE A 521 24.00 -24.30 -5.31
C PHE A 521 24.49 -25.50 -6.15
N GLY A 522 25.81 -25.77 -6.13
CA GLY A 522 26.37 -26.97 -6.76
C GLY A 522 26.35 -26.94 -8.28
N GLY A 523 26.48 -25.76 -8.88
CA GLY A 523 26.68 -25.56 -10.31
C GLY A 523 28.03 -24.93 -10.66
N ASP A 524 28.27 -24.84 -11.96
CA ASP A 524 29.42 -24.15 -12.57
C ASP A 524 29.06 -22.73 -13.04
N ASN A 525 27.76 -22.40 -13.10
CA ASN A 525 27.19 -21.10 -13.49
C ASN A 525 27.66 -20.52 -14.84
N LEU A 526 28.10 -21.35 -15.79
CA LEU A 526 28.65 -20.90 -17.08
C LEU A 526 27.66 -20.11 -17.97
N THR A 527 26.34 -20.17 -17.74
CA THR A 527 25.38 -19.28 -18.43
C THR A 527 25.27 -17.90 -17.79
N GLY A 528 25.75 -17.74 -16.54
CA GLY A 528 25.54 -16.55 -15.73
C GLY A 528 24.12 -16.42 -15.16
N TYR A 529 23.26 -17.43 -15.29
CA TYR A 529 21.89 -17.35 -14.76
C TYR A 529 21.82 -17.31 -13.22
N SER A 530 22.80 -17.89 -12.51
CA SER A 530 22.89 -17.82 -11.04
C SER A 530 21.68 -18.38 -10.28
N LEU A 531 21.12 -19.52 -10.71
CA LEU A 531 20.02 -20.17 -9.97
C LEU A 531 20.48 -20.65 -8.58
N ILE A 532 19.82 -20.15 -7.53
CA ILE A 532 20.15 -20.42 -6.12
C ILE A 532 19.05 -21.24 -5.41
N GLY A 533 19.43 -22.02 -4.40
CA GLY A 533 18.55 -22.87 -3.60
C GLY A 533 17.70 -22.11 -2.59
N ALA A 534 16.67 -21.39 -3.05
CA ALA A 534 15.80 -20.57 -2.21
C ALA A 534 14.82 -21.35 -1.32
N GLY A 535 14.74 -22.68 -1.44
CA GLY A 535 13.72 -23.49 -0.77
C GLY A 535 12.33 -23.25 -1.33
N HIS A 536 11.30 -23.40 -0.49
CA HIS A 536 9.90 -23.12 -0.78
C HIS A 536 9.10 -22.97 0.52
N ASN A 537 7.87 -22.45 0.45
CA ASN A 537 6.84 -22.59 1.49
C ASN A 537 5.69 -23.46 0.95
N ARG A 538 5.35 -24.55 1.65
CA ARG A 538 4.29 -25.50 1.23
C ARG A 538 3.38 -25.86 2.40
N ASN A 539 2.10 -25.50 2.29
CA ASN A 539 1.12 -25.67 3.37
C ASN A 539 1.64 -25.03 4.67
N HIS A 540 2.13 -23.79 4.56
CA HIS A 540 2.63 -22.98 5.67
C HIS A 540 3.86 -23.56 6.41
N GLN A 541 4.74 -24.23 5.65
CA GLN A 541 5.98 -24.82 6.14
C GLN A 541 7.12 -24.53 5.16
N PHE A 542 8.17 -23.86 5.65
CA PHE A 542 9.40 -23.63 4.92
C PHE A 542 10.28 -24.89 4.89
N ALA A 543 10.79 -25.25 3.71
CA ALA A 543 11.70 -26.39 3.56
C ALA A 543 12.74 -26.21 2.44
N ASP A 544 13.80 -27.02 2.54
CA ASP A 544 14.84 -27.26 1.53
C ASP A 544 15.68 -26.06 1.07
N LEU A 545 15.85 -25.03 1.90
CA LEU A 545 16.86 -23.99 1.71
C LEU A 545 18.25 -24.58 1.43
N ASP A 546 19.01 -23.96 0.52
CA ASP A 546 20.30 -24.41 -0.04
C ASP A 546 20.27 -25.78 -0.77
N ASN A 547 19.19 -26.57 -0.68
CA ASN A 547 19.09 -27.92 -1.23
C ASN A 547 18.17 -28.01 -2.46
N MET A 548 17.14 -27.19 -2.53
CA MET A 548 16.17 -27.15 -3.62
C MET A 548 15.69 -25.73 -3.90
N THR A 549 15.14 -25.50 -5.09
CA THR A 549 14.40 -24.27 -5.43
C THR A 549 13.26 -24.60 -6.38
N PHE A 550 12.21 -23.79 -6.33
CA PHE A 550 11.03 -23.85 -7.20
C PHE A 550 10.72 -22.45 -7.73
N TRP A 551 10.11 -22.41 -8.91
CA TRP A 551 9.46 -21.24 -9.50
C TRP A 551 8.22 -21.70 -10.27
N PHE A 552 7.26 -20.81 -10.43
CA PHE A 552 6.11 -21.03 -11.30
C PHE A 552 6.38 -20.46 -12.70
N TYR A 553 5.59 -20.94 -13.67
CA TYR A 553 5.38 -20.28 -14.95
C TYR A 553 3.99 -19.62 -14.96
N PRO A 554 3.72 -18.65 -15.85
CA PRO A 554 2.39 -18.05 -16.06
C PRO A 554 1.42 -19.01 -16.78
N GLU A 555 1.44 -20.29 -16.42
CA GLU A 555 0.74 -21.39 -17.09
C GLU A 555 0.06 -22.31 -16.08
N ASN A 556 -1.05 -22.93 -16.46
CA ASN A 556 -1.77 -23.86 -15.61
C ASN A 556 -1.08 -25.22 -15.47
N GLY A 557 -1.23 -25.81 -14.29
CA GLY A 557 -0.74 -27.15 -13.97
C GLY A 557 -1.67 -28.25 -14.48
N THR A 558 -1.20 -29.49 -14.35
CA THR A 558 -1.92 -30.70 -14.79
C THR A 558 -2.50 -31.52 -13.61
N MET A 559 -2.44 -31.00 -12.38
CA MET A 559 -3.03 -31.68 -11.22
C MET A 559 -4.56 -31.54 -11.22
N SER A 560 -5.24 -32.43 -10.48
CA SER A 560 -6.68 -32.32 -10.20
C SER A 560 -7.04 -31.16 -9.25
N GLU A 561 -6.05 -30.67 -8.50
CA GLU A 561 -6.17 -29.51 -7.61
C GLU A 561 -5.72 -28.25 -8.35
N PRO A 562 -6.19 -27.05 -7.94
CA PRO A 562 -5.70 -25.76 -8.44
C PRO A 562 -4.17 -25.70 -8.43
N SER A 563 -3.58 -25.75 -9.62
CA SER A 563 -2.14 -25.90 -9.81
C SER A 563 -1.65 -25.08 -10.99
N ALA A 564 -0.38 -24.71 -10.93
CA ALA A 564 0.34 -24.01 -11.98
C ALA A 564 1.52 -24.88 -12.45
N PHE A 565 1.93 -24.69 -13.70
CA PHE A 565 3.14 -25.30 -14.20
C PHE A 565 4.36 -24.73 -13.44
N SER A 566 5.36 -25.56 -13.17
CA SER A 566 6.47 -25.20 -12.31
C SER A 566 7.75 -25.88 -12.75
N GLY A 567 8.86 -25.17 -12.69
CA GLY A 567 10.18 -25.78 -12.70
C GLY A 567 10.70 -26.00 -11.29
N TYR A 568 11.57 -26.99 -11.13
CA TYR A 568 12.32 -27.16 -9.89
C TYR A 568 13.73 -27.68 -10.12
N GLN A 569 14.60 -27.41 -9.15
CA GLN A 569 15.98 -27.87 -9.20
C GLN A 569 16.48 -28.29 -7.83
N LEU A 570 17.16 -29.45 -7.77
CA LEU A 570 17.92 -29.90 -6.60
C LEU A 570 19.41 -29.57 -6.76
N LYS A 571 20.07 -29.29 -5.64
CA LYS A 571 21.53 -29.06 -5.55
C LYS A 571 22.36 -30.24 -6.10
N SER A 572 21.85 -31.47 -5.91
CA SER A 572 22.54 -32.72 -6.23
C SER A 572 22.05 -33.39 -7.52
N SER A 573 21.01 -32.87 -8.18
CA SER A 573 20.51 -33.46 -9.43
C SER A 573 21.34 -33.02 -10.64
N ALA A 574 21.53 -33.94 -11.57
CA ALA A 574 22.09 -33.71 -12.90
C ALA A 574 21.02 -33.71 -14.01
N GLY A 575 19.75 -33.78 -13.61
CA GLY A 575 18.57 -33.56 -14.45
C GLY A 575 17.68 -32.49 -13.81
N MET A 576 17.09 -31.63 -14.64
CA MET A 576 16.07 -30.67 -14.25
C MET A 576 14.70 -31.24 -14.52
N ASP A 577 13.79 -30.96 -13.61
CA ASP A 577 12.46 -31.53 -13.62
C ASP A 577 11.41 -30.43 -13.68
N PHE A 578 10.43 -30.63 -14.57
CA PHE A 578 9.22 -29.82 -14.66
C PHE A 578 8.07 -30.57 -14.02
N THR A 579 7.18 -29.84 -13.35
CA THR A 579 6.09 -30.42 -12.57
C THR A 579 4.90 -29.48 -12.55
N SER A 580 3.87 -29.85 -11.80
CA SER A 580 2.80 -28.93 -11.42
C SER A 580 2.82 -28.76 -9.90
N SER A 581 2.80 -27.53 -9.43
CA SER A 581 2.70 -27.19 -8.01
C SER A 581 1.33 -26.59 -7.72
N ARG A 582 0.80 -26.79 -6.50
CA ARG A 582 -0.43 -26.11 -6.08
C ARG A 582 -0.23 -24.60 -6.13
N LYS A 583 -1.24 -23.85 -6.56
CA LYS A 583 -1.17 -22.38 -6.65
C LYS A 583 -0.96 -21.73 -5.26
N SER A 584 -1.48 -22.34 -4.19
CA SER A 584 -1.24 -21.95 -2.78
C SER A 584 0.15 -22.28 -2.21
N TYR A 585 1.08 -22.82 -3.00
CA TYR A 585 2.48 -22.98 -2.58
C TYR A 585 3.28 -21.73 -2.93
N ALA A 586 4.23 -21.34 -2.09
CA ALA A 586 5.07 -20.18 -2.35
C ALA A 586 6.45 -20.56 -2.91
N ASN A 587 6.78 -19.99 -4.06
CA ASN A 587 7.98 -20.29 -4.85
C ASN A 587 8.76 -18.99 -5.15
N SER A 588 10.02 -19.12 -5.55
CA SER A 588 10.85 -17.98 -5.95
C SER A 588 10.49 -17.48 -7.35
N VAL A 589 10.74 -16.19 -7.63
CA VAL A 589 10.32 -15.52 -8.87
C VAL A 589 11.51 -14.91 -9.57
N ARG A 590 11.56 -15.03 -10.91
CA ARG A 590 12.49 -14.34 -11.79
C ARG A 590 11.73 -13.74 -12.96
N CYS A 591 12.22 -12.60 -13.40
CA CYS A 591 11.61 -11.85 -14.48
C CYS A 591 12.52 -11.84 -15.72
N VAL A 592 11.89 -11.90 -16.88
CA VAL A 592 12.51 -11.64 -18.18
C VAL A 592 12.15 -10.22 -18.62
N LYS A 593 13.00 -9.62 -19.44
CA LYS A 593 12.83 -8.26 -19.95
C LYS A 593 12.17 -8.29 -21.34
N ASP A 594 11.21 -7.40 -21.53
CA ASP A 594 10.46 -7.18 -22.78
C ASP A 594 11.34 -6.60 -23.92
#